data_AF-A0A3C0HQW9-F1
#
_entry.id   AF-A0A3C0HQW9-F1
#
_cell.length_a   1.000
_cell.length_b   1.000
_cell.length_c   1.000
_cell.angle_alpha   90.00
_cell.angle_beta   90.00
_cell.angle_gamma   90.00
#
_symmetry.space_group_name_H-M   'P 1'
#
loop_
_entity.id
_entity.type
_entity.pdbx_description
1 polymer ?
#
loop_
_entity_poly.entity_id
_entity_poly.type
_entity_poly.pdbx_seq_one_letter_code
_entity_poly.pdbx_strand_id
1 'polypeptide(L)'
;MPTRTGWGLLVAGALFVVSGRLFGAIEFLVVGIAAVTAVVVAVLLRQLRPSRLSVVRQLTPPLVPVGEPARVDLEVINRSRSRSPVLRLLDTVAGTRGIDLALAPVAGNGSVHGAYRLPTTRRGVLDLGPIRIDDVEGLGLARKRHRIDTRVRLIVHPPIEALPPIRVPAGDDPLLGEELRQSLGLSDEEFDGLRPYVPGDDLRKIHWPSSARGDELQVRQFRPPRHGRLSVVIDTRPPGDAARALDRTTSIAGSVAASVLAAGDAMRIETTDGRSTPLVSGNPQLESLLEFLALLDDGAEQISPAIPSGAGTVVAVSADPILASDVAARRRFAVRLRAAIVITIDADSWGTATTGPISTGGWIHLTGPGQLAGHWRLGRSASTLGTP
;
A
#
# COMPACT_ATOMS: atom_id res chain seq x y z
N MET A 1 -32.57 17.74 -11.89
CA MET A 1 -33.38 16.83 -12.74
C MET A 1 -34.49 16.20 -11.91
N PRO A 2 -35.64 15.87 -12.52
CA PRO A 2 -36.69 15.12 -11.84
C PRO A 2 -36.20 13.73 -11.40
N THR A 3 -36.73 13.23 -10.30
CA THR A 3 -36.54 11.83 -9.87
C THR A 3 -37.48 10.89 -10.62
N ARG A 4 -37.43 9.58 -10.35
CA ARG A 4 -38.40 8.62 -10.91
C ARG A 4 -39.85 8.97 -10.53
N THR A 5 -40.07 9.39 -9.28
CA THR A 5 -41.39 9.86 -8.81
C THR A 5 -41.76 11.20 -9.43
N GLY A 6 -40.80 12.12 -9.60
CA GLY A 6 -41.00 13.37 -10.31
C GLY A 6 -41.42 13.18 -11.78
N TRP A 7 -40.79 12.25 -12.49
CA TRP A 7 -41.19 11.87 -13.85
C TRP A 7 -42.58 11.22 -13.88
N GLY A 8 -42.87 10.30 -12.97
CA GLY A 8 -44.20 9.69 -12.86
C GLY A 8 -45.30 10.72 -12.62
N LEU A 9 -45.07 11.67 -11.70
CA LEU A 9 -46.02 12.75 -11.42
C LEU A 9 -46.17 13.70 -12.61
N LEU A 10 -45.10 13.98 -13.34
CA LEU A 10 -45.15 14.82 -14.54
C LEU A 10 -45.97 14.16 -15.65
N VAL A 11 -45.76 12.87 -15.90
CA VAL A 11 -46.52 12.09 -16.90
C VAL A 11 -48.00 11.98 -16.50
N ALA A 12 -48.28 11.61 -15.26
CA ALA A 12 -49.65 11.54 -14.76
C ALA A 12 -50.35 12.91 -14.80
N GLY A 13 -49.64 13.97 -14.39
CA GLY A 13 -50.14 15.34 -14.45
C GLY A 13 -50.48 15.77 -15.89
N ALA A 14 -49.60 15.47 -16.84
CA ALA A 14 -49.85 15.74 -18.27
C ALA A 14 -51.07 14.98 -18.79
N LEU A 15 -51.23 13.70 -18.41
CA LEU A 15 -52.39 12.90 -18.79
C LEU A 15 -53.69 13.49 -18.22
N PHE A 16 -53.70 13.90 -16.94
CA PHE A 16 -54.86 14.56 -16.32
C PHE A 16 -55.22 15.89 -17.00
N VAL A 17 -54.22 16.69 -17.43
CA VAL A 17 -54.47 17.91 -18.21
C VAL A 17 -55.14 17.58 -19.55
N VAL A 18 -54.65 16.57 -20.27
CA VAL A 18 -55.22 16.14 -21.56
C VAL A 18 -56.64 15.61 -21.38
N SER A 19 -56.86 14.73 -20.39
CA SER A 19 -58.19 14.19 -20.07
C SER A 19 -59.16 15.29 -19.64
N GLY A 20 -58.74 16.21 -18.78
CA GLY A 20 -59.58 17.34 -18.36
C GLY A 20 -60.01 18.23 -19.54
N ARG A 21 -59.12 18.47 -20.50
CA ARG A 21 -59.44 19.17 -21.75
C ARG A 21 -60.39 18.38 -22.65
N LEU A 22 -60.23 17.06 -22.73
CA LEU A 22 -61.03 16.21 -23.61
C LEU A 22 -62.46 15.99 -23.08
N PHE A 23 -62.61 15.80 -21.77
CA PHE A 23 -63.89 15.50 -21.12
C PHE A 23 -64.59 16.75 -20.56
N GLY A 24 -63.96 17.93 -20.62
CA GLY A 24 -64.51 19.18 -20.05
C GLY A 24 -64.57 19.20 -18.51
N ALA A 25 -63.93 18.24 -17.84
CA ALA A 25 -63.88 18.14 -16.39
C ALA A 25 -62.77 19.04 -15.83
N ILE A 26 -63.17 20.12 -15.14
CA ILE A 26 -62.24 21.11 -14.57
C ILE A 26 -61.38 20.50 -13.46
N GLU A 27 -61.89 19.49 -12.76
CA GLU A 27 -61.22 18.80 -11.66
C GLU A 27 -59.93 18.14 -12.13
N PHE A 28 -59.97 17.41 -13.27
CA PHE A 28 -58.78 16.80 -13.86
C PHE A 28 -57.78 17.83 -14.34
N LEU A 29 -58.25 18.95 -14.88
CA LEU A 29 -57.38 20.04 -15.32
C LEU A 29 -56.62 20.67 -14.13
N VAL A 30 -57.33 20.95 -13.03
CA VAL A 30 -56.73 21.55 -11.82
C VAL A 30 -55.70 20.61 -11.19
N VAL A 31 -56.03 19.32 -11.03
CA VAL A 31 -55.11 18.30 -10.48
C VAL A 31 -53.88 18.14 -11.38
N GLY A 32 -54.08 18.08 -12.70
CA GLY A 32 -53.00 17.95 -13.67
C GLY A 32 -52.04 19.13 -13.65
N ILE A 33 -52.57 20.36 -13.65
CA ILE A 33 -51.75 21.58 -13.56
C ILE A 33 -50.99 21.62 -12.23
N ALA A 34 -51.66 21.36 -11.11
CA ALA A 34 -51.02 21.36 -9.79
C ALA A 34 -49.85 20.35 -9.72
N ALA A 35 -50.02 19.15 -10.26
CA ALA A 35 -48.98 18.13 -10.32
C ALA A 35 -47.76 18.58 -11.15
N VAL A 36 -47.98 19.14 -12.35
CA VAL A 36 -46.90 19.65 -13.20
C VAL A 36 -46.20 20.83 -12.54
N THR A 37 -46.95 21.80 -12.00
CA THR A 37 -46.40 22.96 -11.29
C THR A 37 -45.57 22.53 -10.09
N ALA A 38 -46.01 21.54 -9.31
CA ALA A 38 -45.23 21.02 -8.17
C ALA A 38 -43.86 20.48 -8.60
N VAL A 39 -43.79 19.70 -9.70
CA VAL A 39 -42.51 19.18 -10.22
C VAL A 39 -41.62 20.31 -10.73
N VAL A 40 -42.18 21.27 -11.48
CA VAL A 40 -41.43 22.43 -12.00
C VAL A 40 -40.85 23.26 -10.86
N VAL A 41 -41.66 23.58 -9.85
CA VAL A 41 -41.22 24.33 -8.66
C VAL A 41 -40.14 23.56 -7.91
N ALA A 42 -40.31 22.26 -7.67
CA ALA A 42 -39.30 21.45 -7.00
C ALA A 42 -37.96 21.43 -7.75
N VAL A 43 -37.99 21.28 -9.08
CA VAL A 43 -36.79 21.31 -9.93
C VAL A 43 -36.14 22.68 -9.91
N LEU A 44 -36.91 23.76 -10.01
CA LEU A 44 -36.41 25.13 -10.00
C LEU A 44 -35.76 25.46 -8.65
N LEU A 45 -36.45 25.21 -7.53
CA LEU A 45 -35.92 25.42 -6.18
C LEU A 45 -34.63 24.63 -5.96
N ARG A 46 -34.57 23.39 -6.44
CA ARG A 46 -33.39 22.55 -6.28
C ARG A 46 -32.20 23.04 -7.12
N GLN A 47 -32.45 23.61 -8.30
CA GLN A 47 -31.39 24.17 -9.14
C GLN A 47 -30.87 25.51 -8.60
N LEU A 48 -31.78 26.38 -8.14
CA LEU A 48 -31.46 27.72 -7.66
C LEU A 48 -30.80 27.76 -6.27
N ARG A 49 -30.97 26.73 -5.43
CA ARG A 49 -30.29 26.62 -4.14
C ARG A 49 -29.01 25.79 -4.27
N PRO A 50 -27.81 26.39 -4.36
CA PRO A 50 -26.55 25.63 -4.41
C PRO A 50 -26.26 24.97 -3.06
N SER A 51 -26.14 23.64 -3.05
CA SER A 51 -25.56 22.90 -1.92
C SER A 51 -24.04 23.09 -1.98
N ARG A 52 -23.48 23.91 -1.07
CA ARG A 52 -22.03 24.09 -0.95
C ARG A 52 -21.50 23.09 0.07
N LEU A 53 -21.41 21.84 -0.32
CA LEU A 53 -20.89 20.77 0.52
C LEU A 53 -19.40 20.58 0.28
N SER A 54 -18.65 20.40 1.36
CA SER A 54 -17.25 19.98 1.35
C SER A 54 -17.16 18.67 2.11
N VAL A 55 -16.40 17.72 1.61
CA VAL A 55 -16.18 16.44 2.30
C VAL A 55 -14.70 16.23 2.52
N VAL A 56 -14.31 16.12 3.79
CA VAL A 56 -12.97 15.73 4.20
C VAL A 56 -13.00 14.23 4.48
N ARG A 57 -12.00 13.51 3.96
CA ARG A 57 -11.82 12.08 4.22
C ARG A 57 -10.50 11.89 4.93
N GLN A 58 -10.52 11.09 5.99
CA GLN A 58 -9.34 10.65 6.70
C GLN A 58 -9.31 9.12 6.76
N LEU A 59 -8.14 8.54 6.51
CA LEU A 59 -7.88 7.12 6.75
C LEU A 59 -7.00 6.97 7.96
N THR A 60 -7.33 6.01 8.81
CA THR A 60 -6.56 5.74 10.02
C THR A 60 -6.58 4.23 10.29
N PRO A 61 -5.44 3.53 10.12
CA PRO A 61 -4.19 3.94 9.46
C PRO A 61 -4.28 3.90 7.91
N PRO A 62 -3.38 4.58 7.17
CA PRO A 62 -3.35 4.55 5.69
C PRO A 62 -2.73 3.25 5.12
N LEU A 63 -2.06 2.47 5.98
CA LEU A 63 -1.42 1.20 5.69
C LEU A 63 -2.01 0.15 6.63
N VAL A 64 -2.60 -0.92 6.08
CA VAL A 64 -3.33 -1.94 6.83
C VAL A 64 -2.96 -3.34 6.30
N PRO A 65 -2.79 -4.35 7.15
CA PRO A 65 -2.56 -5.71 6.68
C PRO A 65 -3.84 -6.33 6.08
N VAL A 66 -3.67 -7.28 5.16
CA VAL A 66 -4.79 -8.11 4.67
C VAL A 66 -5.53 -8.75 5.86
N GLY A 67 -6.86 -8.67 5.83
CA GLY A 67 -7.75 -9.25 6.84
C GLY A 67 -8.19 -8.28 7.93
N GLU A 68 -7.50 -7.14 8.11
CA GLU A 68 -7.89 -6.12 9.09
C GLU A 68 -8.73 -5.01 8.44
N PRO A 69 -9.93 -4.70 8.94
CA PRO A 69 -10.79 -3.71 8.31
C PRO A 69 -10.22 -2.30 8.45
N ALA A 70 -10.04 -1.60 7.32
CA ALA A 70 -9.60 -0.21 7.33
C ALA A 70 -10.77 0.72 7.67
N ARG A 71 -10.57 1.63 8.63
CA ARG A 71 -11.57 2.64 9.00
C ARG A 71 -11.38 3.89 8.15
N VAL A 72 -12.47 4.34 7.53
CA VAL A 72 -12.54 5.61 6.81
C VAL A 72 -13.48 6.53 7.57
N ASP A 73 -12.96 7.67 8.02
CA ASP A 73 -13.73 8.72 8.64
C ASP A 73 -14.02 9.82 7.60
N LEU A 74 -15.28 10.22 7.51
CA LEU A 74 -15.80 11.25 6.63
C LEU A 74 -16.35 12.40 7.46
N GLU A 75 -15.90 13.61 7.17
CA GLU A 75 -16.51 14.83 7.68
C GLU A 75 -17.19 15.56 6.54
N VAL A 76 -18.51 15.73 6.63
CA VAL A 76 -19.31 16.47 5.65
C VAL A 76 -19.66 17.83 6.22
N ILE A 77 -19.14 18.88 5.60
CA ILE A 77 -19.28 20.26 6.03
C ILE A 77 -20.22 20.99 5.06
N ASN A 78 -21.31 21.53 5.60
CA ASN A 78 -22.22 22.39 4.84
C ASN A 78 -21.78 23.85 4.95
N ARG A 79 -21.15 24.38 3.89
CA ARG A 79 -20.69 25.77 3.82
C ARG A 79 -21.79 26.76 3.41
N SER A 80 -23.05 26.32 3.35
CA SER A 80 -24.19 27.19 3.07
C SER A 80 -24.91 27.55 4.36
N ARG A 81 -25.57 28.71 4.39
CA ARG A 81 -26.40 29.14 5.53
C ARG A 81 -27.71 28.34 5.66
N SER A 82 -28.12 27.65 4.60
CA SER A 82 -29.35 26.84 4.59
C SER A 82 -29.06 25.40 5.03
N ARG A 83 -30.05 24.73 5.61
CA ARG A 83 -29.98 23.29 5.87
C ARG A 83 -29.87 22.52 4.55
N SER A 84 -29.05 21.47 4.52
CA SER A 84 -28.99 20.57 3.37
C SER A 84 -30.26 19.72 3.28
N PRO A 85 -30.64 19.22 2.11
CA PRO A 85 -31.63 18.14 2.01
C PRO A 85 -31.06 16.84 2.61
N VAL A 86 -31.86 15.76 2.56
CA VAL A 86 -31.34 14.40 2.74
C VAL A 86 -30.29 14.14 1.65
N LEU A 87 -29.10 13.70 2.08
CA LEU A 87 -27.96 13.46 1.20
C LEU A 87 -27.74 11.97 1.06
N ARG A 88 -27.48 11.52 -0.16
CA ARG A 88 -26.97 10.17 -0.43
C ARG A 88 -25.56 10.28 -0.98
N LEU A 89 -24.59 9.81 -0.22
CA LEU A 89 -23.18 9.82 -0.58
C LEU A 89 -22.82 8.45 -1.10
N LEU A 90 -22.37 8.41 -2.35
CA LEU A 90 -21.76 7.24 -2.95
C LEU A 90 -20.26 7.46 -3.03
N ASP A 91 -19.53 6.81 -2.12
CA ASP A 91 -18.08 6.78 -2.13
C ASP A 91 -17.59 5.67 -3.06
N THR A 92 -16.89 6.04 -4.13
CA THR A 92 -16.37 5.05 -5.08
C THR A 92 -15.10 4.42 -4.54
N VAL A 93 -15.02 3.09 -4.58
CA VAL A 93 -13.83 2.32 -4.21
C VAL A 93 -13.44 1.48 -5.42
N ALA A 94 -12.19 1.60 -5.88
CA ALA A 94 -11.70 0.80 -6.99
C ALA A 94 -11.93 -0.71 -6.74
N GLY A 95 -12.35 -1.44 -7.76
CA GLY A 95 -12.63 -2.88 -7.68
C GLY A 95 -13.89 -3.29 -6.89
N THR A 96 -14.67 -2.34 -6.34
CA THR A 96 -15.86 -2.65 -5.53
C THR A 96 -17.09 -1.86 -6.03
N ARG A 97 -18.28 -2.18 -5.49
CA ARG A 97 -19.53 -1.44 -5.79
C ARG A 97 -19.58 -0.03 -5.19
N GLY A 98 -18.57 0.36 -4.41
CA GLY A 98 -18.57 1.59 -3.62
C GLY A 98 -19.39 1.45 -2.33
N ILE A 99 -19.37 2.48 -1.50
CA ILE A 99 -20.10 2.56 -0.23
C ILE A 99 -21.19 3.62 -0.37
N ASP A 100 -22.41 3.25 -0.02
CA ASP A 100 -23.59 4.11 -0.10
C ASP A 100 -24.05 4.50 1.31
N LEU A 101 -23.98 5.80 1.61
CA LEU A 101 -24.28 6.35 2.92
C LEU A 101 -25.44 7.35 2.80
N ALA A 102 -26.49 7.12 3.57
CA ALA A 102 -27.55 8.10 3.75
C ALA A 102 -27.19 9.01 4.93
N LEU A 103 -27.09 10.32 4.68
CA LEU A 103 -26.89 11.31 5.72
C LEU A 103 -28.16 12.12 5.96
N ALA A 104 -28.43 12.34 7.24
CA ALA A 104 -29.46 13.27 7.67
C ALA A 104 -29.13 14.70 7.20
N PRO A 105 -30.16 15.57 7.04
CA PRO A 105 -29.97 16.99 6.76
C PRO A 105 -28.94 17.66 7.68
N VAL A 106 -27.89 18.22 7.08
CA VAL A 106 -26.84 18.95 7.78
C VAL A 106 -27.26 20.40 7.98
N ALA A 107 -27.13 20.90 9.21
CA ALA A 107 -27.43 22.30 9.52
C ALA A 107 -26.61 23.27 8.64
N GLY A 108 -27.12 24.49 8.45
CA GLY A 108 -26.35 25.53 7.76
C GLY A 108 -25.10 25.88 8.55
N ASN A 109 -23.95 25.97 7.87
CA ASN A 109 -22.62 26.12 8.50
C ASN A 109 -22.27 25.02 9.51
N GLY A 110 -22.97 23.88 9.48
CA GLY A 110 -22.71 22.74 10.36
C GLY A 110 -21.87 21.67 9.68
N SER A 111 -21.38 20.72 10.47
CA SER A 111 -20.73 19.50 9.98
C SER A 111 -21.37 18.25 10.59
N VAL A 112 -21.21 17.13 9.89
CA VAL A 112 -21.59 15.79 10.38
C VAL A 112 -20.43 14.83 10.12
N HIS A 113 -20.18 13.96 11.09
CA HIS A 113 -19.15 12.94 11.00
C HIS A 113 -19.82 11.59 10.70
N GLY A 114 -19.25 10.84 9.76
CA GLY A 114 -19.62 9.47 9.46
C GLY A 114 -18.37 8.62 9.38
N ALA A 115 -18.49 7.34 9.69
CA ALA A 115 -17.40 6.40 9.56
C ALA A 115 -17.90 5.11 8.94
N TYR A 116 -17.07 4.48 8.11
CA TYR A 116 -17.33 3.15 7.59
C TYR A 116 -16.06 2.31 7.58
N ARG A 117 -16.22 0.99 7.53
CA ARG A 117 -15.11 0.04 7.48
C ARG A 117 -15.05 -0.59 6.10
N LEU A 118 -13.84 -0.67 5.55
CA LEU A 118 -13.57 -1.35 4.29
C LEU A 118 -12.98 -2.73 4.55
N PRO A 119 -13.55 -3.79 3.99
CA PRO A 119 -12.95 -5.12 4.05
C PRO A 119 -11.70 -5.17 3.16
N THR A 120 -10.59 -5.66 3.71
CA THR A 120 -9.26 -5.76 3.08
C THR A 120 -8.93 -7.22 2.77
N THR A 121 -9.68 -7.85 1.87
CA THR A 121 -9.59 -9.30 1.62
C THR A 121 -8.40 -9.71 0.75
N ARG A 122 -7.80 -8.79 0.01
CA ARG A 122 -6.64 -9.01 -0.85
C ARG A 122 -5.65 -7.86 -0.70
N ARG A 123 -4.35 -8.15 -0.84
CA ARG A 123 -3.32 -7.11 -0.89
C ARG A 123 -3.50 -6.26 -2.15
N GLY A 124 -3.03 -5.03 -2.11
CA GLY A 124 -3.15 -4.08 -3.22
C GLY A 124 -3.31 -2.65 -2.76
N VAL A 125 -3.36 -1.74 -3.73
CA VAL A 125 -3.68 -0.33 -3.49
C VAL A 125 -5.15 -0.11 -3.84
N LEU A 126 -5.92 0.33 -2.85
CA LEU A 126 -7.32 0.68 -3.01
C LEU A 126 -7.46 2.19 -3.15
N ASP A 127 -7.81 2.64 -4.36
CA ASP A 127 -8.13 4.04 -4.61
C ASP A 127 -9.56 4.35 -4.17
N LEU A 128 -9.66 5.27 -3.21
CA LEU A 128 -10.92 5.76 -2.66
C LEU A 128 -11.28 7.09 -3.29
N GLY A 129 -12.57 7.28 -3.55
CA GLY A 129 -13.11 8.48 -4.18
C GLY A 129 -13.02 8.45 -5.71
N PRO A 130 -13.65 9.41 -6.39
CA PRO A 130 -14.40 10.56 -5.86
C PRO A 130 -15.66 10.20 -5.05
N ILE A 131 -16.17 11.16 -4.27
CA ILE A 131 -17.48 11.04 -3.63
C ILE A 131 -18.54 11.65 -4.55
N ARG A 132 -19.57 10.89 -4.87
CA ARG A 132 -20.75 11.38 -5.60
C ARG A 132 -21.87 11.65 -4.60
N ILE A 133 -22.45 12.83 -4.67
CA ILE A 133 -23.53 13.24 -3.77
C ILE A 133 -24.80 13.42 -4.59
N ASP A 134 -25.83 12.67 -4.21
CA ASP A 134 -27.19 12.79 -4.72
C ASP A 134 -28.04 13.54 -3.67
N ASP A 135 -28.32 14.81 -3.95
CA ASP A 135 -29.22 15.65 -3.15
C ASP A 135 -30.66 15.41 -3.59
N VAL A 136 -31.51 14.91 -2.71
CA VAL A 136 -32.95 14.70 -3.00
C VAL A 136 -33.79 15.68 -2.20
N GLU A 137 -34.61 16.48 -2.87
CA GLU A 137 -35.53 17.43 -2.23
C GLU A 137 -36.58 16.71 -1.34
N GLY A 138 -37.18 17.40 -0.37
CA GLY A 138 -38.05 16.80 0.65
C GLY A 138 -39.29 16.07 0.11
N LEU A 139 -39.89 16.52 -1.01
CA LEU A 139 -40.97 15.81 -1.69
C LEU A 139 -40.47 14.68 -2.58
N GLY A 140 -39.16 14.52 -2.72
CA GLY A 140 -38.54 13.50 -3.54
C GLY A 140 -38.75 13.70 -5.04
N LEU A 141 -39.24 14.87 -5.51
CA LEU A 141 -39.59 15.13 -6.91
C LEU A 141 -38.39 15.54 -7.76
N ALA A 142 -37.41 16.22 -7.15
CA ALA A 142 -36.21 16.71 -7.82
C ALA A 142 -34.93 16.25 -7.12
N ARG A 143 -33.90 15.96 -7.92
CA ARG A 143 -32.54 15.70 -7.45
C ARG A 143 -31.48 16.54 -8.13
N LYS A 144 -30.38 16.78 -7.42
CA LYS A 144 -29.16 17.38 -7.95
C LYS A 144 -27.98 16.47 -7.63
N ARG A 145 -27.17 16.17 -8.64
CA ARG A 145 -25.95 15.38 -8.47
C ARG A 145 -24.75 16.28 -8.54
N HIS A 146 -23.79 16.06 -7.66
CA HIS A 146 -22.49 16.70 -7.74
C HIS A 146 -21.40 15.74 -7.28
N ARG A 147 -20.18 16.02 -7.70
CA ARG A 147 -19.00 15.19 -7.43
C ARG A 147 -18.00 16.04 -6.64
N ILE A 148 -17.49 15.48 -5.56
CA ILE A 148 -16.40 16.05 -4.78
C ILE A 148 -15.18 15.17 -5.02
N ASP A 149 -14.12 15.78 -5.59
CA ASP A 149 -12.90 15.07 -5.92
C ASP A 149 -11.97 14.98 -4.68
N THR A 150 -12.43 14.21 -3.69
CA THR A 150 -11.63 13.79 -2.54
C THR A 150 -11.13 12.39 -2.82
N ARG A 151 -9.82 12.24 -3.01
CA ARG A 151 -9.17 10.95 -3.32
C ARG A 151 -8.14 10.62 -2.26
N VAL A 152 -8.13 9.37 -1.82
CA VAL A 152 -7.12 8.86 -0.89
C VAL A 152 -6.77 7.44 -1.28
N ARG A 153 -5.50 7.06 -1.13
CA ARG A 153 -4.99 5.71 -1.38
C ARG A 153 -4.92 4.95 -0.06
N LEU A 154 -5.48 3.76 -0.01
CA LEU A 154 -5.31 2.80 1.08
C LEU A 154 -4.38 1.70 0.59
N ILE A 155 -3.27 1.48 1.30
CA ILE A 155 -2.33 0.42 0.97
C ILE A 155 -2.69 -0.78 1.85
N VAL A 156 -3.09 -1.88 1.21
CA VAL A 156 -3.32 -3.16 1.87
C VAL A 156 -2.10 -4.03 1.62
N HIS A 157 -1.27 -4.20 2.64
CA HIS A 157 -0.01 -4.96 2.54
C HIS A 157 -0.20 -6.42 2.95
N PRO A 158 0.65 -7.35 2.48
CA PRO A 158 0.61 -8.73 2.94
C PRO A 158 0.82 -8.80 4.47
N PRO A 159 0.27 -9.83 5.15
CA PRO A 159 0.44 -9.98 6.59
C PRO A 159 1.91 -10.13 6.96
N ILE A 160 2.31 -9.55 8.09
CA ILE A 160 3.71 -9.53 8.55
C ILE A 160 3.78 -10.31 9.87
N GLU A 161 4.67 -11.28 9.93
CA GLU A 161 4.98 -12.01 11.14
C GLU A 161 6.11 -11.30 11.91
N ALA A 162 5.96 -11.17 13.23
CA ALA A 162 6.99 -10.61 14.08
C ALA A 162 8.16 -11.60 14.20
N LEU A 163 9.29 -11.27 13.58
CA LEU A 163 10.53 -12.05 13.68
C LEU A 163 11.48 -11.41 14.72
N PRO A 164 12.32 -12.21 15.41
CA PRO A 164 13.43 -11.67 16.18
C PRO A 164 14.34 -10.78 15.30
N PRO A 165 15.02 -9.75 15.85
CA PRO A 165 15.89 -8.89 15.06
C PRO A 165 16.93 -9.67 14.26
N ILE A 166 16.87 -9.52 12.94
CA ILE A 166 17.78 -10.19 12.01
C ILE A 166 18.99 -9.27 11.82
N ARG A 167 20.14 -9.67 12.36
CA ARG A 167 21.42 -9.00 12.04
C ARG A 167 22.07 -9.68 10.86
N VAL A 168 22.34 -8.90 9.84
CA VAL A 168 22.98 -9.36 8.62
C VAL A 168 24.48 -9.20 8.79
N PRO A 169 25.31 -10.24 8.49
CA PRO A 169 26.75 -10.10 8.59
C PRO A 169 27.25 -8.92 7.73
N ALA A 170 27.91 -7.95 8.36
CA ALA A 170 28.51 -6.83 7.66
C ALA A 170 29.80 -7.32 6.96
N GLY A 171 29.82 -7.28 5.63
CA GLY A 171 31.04 -7.49 4.84
C GLY A 171 31.88 -6.22 4.73
N ASP A 172 33.18 -6.35 4.51
CA ASP A 172 34.10 -5.24 4.22
C ASP A 172 34.05 -4.85 2.72
N ASP A 173 32.86 -4.59 2.18
CA ASP A 173 32.74 -4.18 0.78
C ASP A 173 32.81 -2.64 0.64
N PRO A 174 33.83 -2.06 -0.01
CA PRO A 174 33.97 -0.62 -0.17
C PRO A 174 32.90 0.00 -1.07
N LEU A 175 32.26 -0.77 -1.95
CA LEU A 175 31.12 -0.30 -2.76
C LEU A 175 29.88 -0.03 -1.90
N LEU A 176 29.87 -0.52 -0.65
CA LEU A 176 28.74 -0.32 0.26
C LEU A 176 28.55 1.16 0.64
N GLY A 177 29.65 1.87 0.86
CA GLY A 177 29.60 3.28 1.26
C GLY A 177 29.04 4.16 0.15
N GLU A 178 29.40 3.89 -1.11
CA GLU A 178 29.02 4.72 -2.24
C GLU A 178 27.54 4.56 -2.60
N GLU A 179 27.01 3.33 -2.65
CA GLU A 179 25.61 3.10 -2.97
C GLU A 179 24.68 3.55 -1.83
N LEU A 180 25.06 3.39 -0.55
CA LEU A 180 24.30 3.95 0.59
C LEU A 180 24.31 5.48 0.57
N ARG A 181 25.45 6.12 0.25
CA ARG A 181 25.53 7.59 0.09
C ARG A 181 24.60 8.07 -1.02
N GLN A 182 24.56 7.38 -2.15
CA GLN A 182 23.72 7.73 -3.29
C GLN A 182 22.23 7.44 -3.04
N SER A 183 21.88 6.34 -2.35
CA SER A 183 20.48 5.93 -2.17
C SER A 183 19.82 6.50 -0.92
N LEU A 184 20.58 6.73 0.16
CA LEU A 184 20.04 7.17 1.45
C LEU A 184 20.43 8.61 1.82
N GLY A 185 21.36 9.24 1.09
CA GLY A 185 21.85 10.57 1.42
C GLY A 185 22.48 10.67 2.81
N LEU A 186 22.88 9.54 3.40
CA LEU A 186 23.44 9.49 4.74
C LEU A 186 24.82 10.16 4.76
N SER A 187 24.92 11.24 5.53
CA SER A 187 26.17 11.89 5.91
C SER A 187 26.67 11.48 7.29
N ASP A 188 25.94 10.60 8.00
CA ASP A 188 26.33 10.09 9.31
C ASP A 188 27.41 9.03 9.14
N GLU A 189 28.61 9.53 8.86
CA GLU A 189 29.83 8.77 8.92
C GLU A 189 30.33 8.81 10.37
N GLU A 190 30.61 7.66 10.99
CA GLU A 190 31.24 7.65 12.32
C GLU A 190 32.66 8.22 12.18
N PHE A 191 33.01 9.22 12.99
CA PHE A 191 34.37 9.77 12.98
C PHE A 191 35.37 8.67 13.31
N ASP A 192 36.25 8.36 12.37
CA ASP A 192 37.27 7.31 12.52
C ASP A 192 38.59 7.88 13.01
N GLY A 193 38.94 9.08 12.56
CA GLY A 193 40.20 9.73 12.93
C GLY A 193 40.54 10.91 12.06
N LEU A 194 41.79 11.37 12.17
CA LEU A 194 42.36 12.42 11.32
C LEU A 194 43.43 11.82 10.41
N ARG A 195 43.54 12.34 9.18
CA ARG A 195 44.70 12.07 8.31
C ARG A 195 45.22 13.33 7.65
N PRO A 196 46.48 13.32 7.18
CA PRO A 196 46.99 14.36 6.31
C PRO A 196 46.11 14.53 5.05
N TYR A 197 45.89 15.79 4.68
CA TYR A 197 45.20 16.19 3.45
C TYR A 197 46.00 15.73 2.22
N VAL A 198 45.29 15.20 1.24
CA VAL A 198 45.84 14.90 -0.09
C VAL A 198 45.13 15.77 -1.12
N PRO A 199 45.85 16.35 -2.10
CA PRO A 199 45.22 17.11 -3.17
C PRO A 199 44.12 16.31 -3.87
N GLY A 200 42.89 16.85 -3.85
CA GLY A 200 41.68 16.18 -4.34
C GLY A 200 40.65 15.88 -3.24
N ASP A 201 41.04 15.95 -1.96
CA ASP A 201 40.11 15.81 -0.84
C ASP A 201 39.17 17.02 -0.72
N ASP A 202 37.92 16.76 -0.29
CA ASP A 202 36.92 17.79 -0.02
C ASP A 202 37.36 18.69 1.15
N LEU A 203 37.56 19.97 0.86
CA LEU A 203 37.97 20.99 1.84
C LEU A 203 36.96 21.14 2.99
N ARG A 204 35.69 20.76 2.79
CA ARG A 204 34.67 20.77 3.86
C ARG A 204 34.96 19.75 4.96
N LYS A 205 35.72 18.71 4.66
CA LYS A 205 36.12 17.67 5.63
C LYS A 205 37.37 18.05 6.43
N ILE A 206 37.96 19.23 6.22
CA ILE A 206 39.12 19.70 6.99
C ILE A 206 38.73 19.94 8.46
N HIS A 207 39.51 19.36 9.37
CA HIS A 207 39.38 19.62 10.80
C HIS A 207 40.21 20.84 11.19
N TRP A 208 39.66 22.04 10.96
CA TRP A 208 40.33 23.32 11.22
C TRP A 208 41.02 23.43 12.60
N PRO A 209 40.42 22.95 13.72
CA PRO A 209 41.09 23.05 15.02
C PRO A 209 42.38 22.23 15.14
N SER A 210 42.50 21.11 14.41
CA SER A 210 43.73 20.29 14.40
C SER A 210 44.73 20.82 13.39
N SER A 211 44.25 21.24 12.21
CA SER A 211 45.08 21.89 11.18
C SER A 211 45.69 23.21 11.65
N ALA A 212 45.03 23.94 12.55
CA ALA A 212 45.54 25.19 13.10
C ALA A 212 46.65 24.98 14.15
N ARG A 213 46.81 23.77 14.68
CA ARG A 213 47.83 23.43 15.71
C ARG A 213 49.05 22.71 15.15
N GLY A 214 49.01 22.29 13.88
CA GLY A 214 50.12 21.62 13.20
C GLY A 214 50.46 22.29 11.87
N ASP A 215 51.59 21.92 11.27
CA ASP A 215 52.03 22.49 9.98
C ASP A 215 51.33 21.85 8.77
N GLU A 216 50.45 20.87 8.98
CA GLU A 216 49.77 20.13 7.92
C GLU A 216 48.25 20.16 8.08
N LEU A 217 47.54 20.31 6.95
CA LEU A 217 46.08 20.21 6.91
C LEU A 217 45.64 18.80 7.26
N GLN A 218 44.75 18.67 8.24
CA GLN A 218 44.17 17.41 8.68
C GLN A 218 42.72 17.30 8.18
N VAL A 219 42.38 16.17 7.56
CA VAL A 219 41.03 15.85 7.08
C VAL A 219 40.40 14.82 8.00
N ARG A 220 39.12 15.01 8.34
CA ARG A 220 38.33 14.04 9.10
C ARG A 220 38.14 12.79 8.25
N GLN A 221 38.68 11.67 8.74
CA GLN A 221 38.33 10.35 8.27
C GLN A 221 37.09 9.87 9.00
N PHE A 222 36.31 9.15 8.24
CA PHE A 222 34.93 8.86 8.52
C PHE A 222 34.73 7.42 8.08
N ARG A 223 34.44 6.54 9.03
CA ARG A 223 34.22 5.13 8.77
C ARG A 223 32.78 4.99 8.26
N PRO A 224 32.57 4.39 7.08
CA PRO A 224 31.21 4.07 6.66
C PRO A 224 30.58 3.14 7.70
N PRO A 225 29.33 3.38 8.12
CA PRO A 225 28.67 2.53 9.09
C PRO A 225 28.62 1.09 8.55
N ARG A 226 28.97 0.12 9.42
CA ARG A 226 28.97 -1.31 9.10
C ARG A 226 27.54 -1.87 9.18
N HIS A 227 26.69 -1.46 8.25
CA HIS A 227 25.37 -2.06 8.08
C HIS A 227 25.48 -3.33 7.27
N GLY A 228 24.88 -4.41 7.77
CA GLY A 228 24.66 -5.58 6.94
C GLY A 228 23.68 -5.25 5.82
N ARG A 229 23.83 -5.94 4.68
CA ARG A 229 22.94 -5.77 3.52
C ARG A 229 22.25 -7.06 3.16
N LEU A 230 20.92 -6.99 3.06
CA LEU A 230 20.12 -8.13 2.65
C LEU A 230 19.26 -7.78 1.44
N SER A 231 19.40 -8.56 0.36
CA SER A 231 18.44 -8.57 -0.74
C SER A 231 17.47 -9.74 -0.55
N VAL A 232 16.17 -9.44 -0.48
CA VAL A 232 15.13 -10.48 -0.59
C VAL A 232 14.71 -10.58 -2.04
N VAL A 233 15.02 -11.71 -2.67
CA VAL A 233 14.56 -12.01 -4.04
C VAL A 233 13.29 -12.85 -3.96
N ILE A 234 12.18 -12.30 -4.43
CA ILE A 234 10.88 -12.97 -4.52
C ILE A 234 10.80 -13.66 -5.88
N ASP A 235 10.52 -14.95 -5.87
CA ASP A 235 10.18 -15.69 -7.07
C ASP A 235 8.77 -15.34 -7.51
N THR A 236 8.68 -14.59 -8.61
CA THR A 236 7.44 -14.13 -9.24
C THR A 236 7.08 -14.97 -10.47
N ARG A 237 7.85 -16.02 -10.78
CA ARG A 237 7.52 -16.92 -11.88
C ARG A 237 6.19 -17.61 -11.57
N PRO A 238 5.23 -17.64 -12.50
CA PRO A 238 3.86 -18.10 -12.22
C PRO A 238 3.85 -19.57 -11.80
N PRO A 239 3.53 -19.89 -10.52
CA PRO A 239 3.36 -21.27 -10.07
C PRO A 239 1.86 -21.55 -9.92
N GLY A 240 1.30 -22.54 -10.63
CA GLY A 240 -0.06 -23.06 -10.34
C GLY A 240 -1.13 -22.00 -9.97
N ASP A 241 -1.76 -22.12 -8.79
CA ASP A 241 -2.62 -21.08 -8.19
C ASP A 241 -1.79 -19.85 -7.74
N ALA A 242 -1.33 -19.09 -8.73
CA ALA A 242 -0.27 -18.10 -8.61
C ALA A 242 -0.57 -16.98 -7.61
N ALA A 243 -1.84 -16.56 -7.51
CA ALA A 243 -2.24 -15.50 -6.61
C ALA A 243 -1.88 -15.82 -5.15
N ARG A 244 -2.35 -16.97 -4.64
CA ARG A 244 -2.11 -17.35 -3.23
C ARG A 244 -0.65 -17.62 -2.93
N ALA A 245 0.07 -18.17 -3.89
CA ALA A 245 1.50 -18.41 -3.78
C ALA A 245 2.26 -17.08 -3.59
N LEU A 246 1.95 -16.07 -4.40
CA LEU A 246 2.57 -14.75 -4.33
C LEU A 246 2.17 -13.97 -3.06
N ASP A 247 0.93 -14.07 -2.60
CA ASP A 247 0.50 -13.52 -1.30
C ASP A 247 1.39 -14.00 -0.13
N ARG A 248 1.83 -15.27 -0.18
CA ARG A 248 2.65 -15.87 0.88
C ARG A 248 4.12 -15.52 0.77
N THR A 249 4.68 -15.54 -0.44
CA THR A 249 6.09 -15.13 -0.63
C THR A 249 6.28 -13.66 -0.28
N THR A 250 5.31 -12.80 -0.63
CA THR A 250 5.32 -11.38 -0.24
C THR A 250 5.16 -11.17 1.27
N SER A 251 4.34 -11.98 1.95
CA SER A 251 4.22 -11.98 3.42
C SER A 251 5.54 -12.32 4.12
N ILE A 252 6.24 -13.36 3.65
CA ILE A 252 7.57 -13.72 4.16
C ILE A 252 8.57 -12.60 3.91
N ALA A 253 8.60 -12.05 2.69
CA ALA A 253 9.49 -10.95 2.35
C ALA A 253 9.26 -9.72 3.24
N GLY A 254 7.99 -9.35 3.46
CA GLY A 254 7.61 -8.26 4.37
C GLY A 254 8.02 -8.51 5.82
N SER A 255 7.95 -9.77 6.29
CA SER A 255 8.38 -10.18 7.63
C SER A 255 9.89 -10.07 7.81
N VAL A 256 10.66 -10.53 6.81
CA VAL A 256 12.13 -10.36 6.80
C VAL A 256 12.47 -8.86 6.74
N ALA A 257 11.76 -8.07 5.93
CA ALA A 257 11.97 -6.63 5.80
C ALA A 257 11.76 -5.88 7.10
N ALA A 258 10.62 -6.09 7.77
CA ALA A 258 10.32 -5.47 9.04
C ALA A 258 11.40 -5.76 10.08
N SER A 259 11.91 -6.99 10.15
CA SER A 259 12.92 -7.37 11.13
C SER A 259 14.34 -6.86 10.81
N VAL A 260 14.77 -6.90 9.55
CA VAL A 260 16.08 -6.36 9.12
C VAL A 260 16.13 -4.84 9.33
N LEU A 261 15.06 -4.13 8.95
CA LEU A 261 14.99 -2.68 9.14
C LEU A 261 14.90 -2.29 10.64
N ALA A 262 14.21 -3.09 11.46
CA ALA A 262 14.18 -2.91 12.91
C ALA A 262 15.55 -3.14 13.56
N ALA A 263 16.40 -4.01 12.98
CA ALA A 263 17.77 -4.22 13.42
C ALA A 263 18.74 -3.09 13.00
N GLY A 264 18.30 -2.17 12.12
CA GLY A 264 19.09 -1.06 11.59
C GLY A 264 19.98 -1.44 10.41
N ASP A 265 19.79 -2.61 9.81
CA ASP A 265 20.50 -3.05 8.62
C ASP A 265 19.79 -2.58 7.35
N ALA A 266 20.52 -2.57 6.23
CA ALA A 266 19.99 -2.14 4.95
C ALA A 266 19.37 -3.30 4.18
N MET A 267 18.24 -3.03 3.52
CA MET A 267 17.50 -4.01 2.73
C MET A 267 17.06 -3.45 1.39
N ARG A 268 16.98 -4.33 0.38
CA ARG A 268 16.09 -4.16 -0.77
C ARG A 268 15.25 -5.41 -1.02
N ILE A 269 14.14 -5.21 -1.71
CA ILE A 269 13.31 -6.30 -2.23
C ILE A 269 13.47 -6.30 -3.75
N GLU A 270 13.68 -7.49 -4.29
CA GLU A 270 13.86 -7.76 -5.71
C GLU A 270 12.92 -8.88 -6.13
N THR A 271 12.65 -8.97 -7.42
CA THR A 271 11.82 -10.01 -8.00
C THR A 271 12.58 -10.73 -9.11
N THR A 272 12.26 -11.99 -9.36
CA THR A 272 12.92 -12.76 -10.44
C THR A 272 12.73 -12.14 -11.82
N ASP A 273 11.70 -11.33 -12.05
CA ASP A 273 11.46 -10.62 -13.31
C ASP A 273 12.19 -9.29 -13.46
N GLY A 274 12.99 -8.87 -12.46
CA GLY A 274 13.87 -7.70 -12.55
C GLY A 274 13.33 -6.41 -11.92
N ARG A 275 12.16 -6.43 -11.29
CA ARG A 275 11.70 -5.29 -10.46
C ARG A 275 12.51 -5.26 -9.15
N SER A 276 12.84 -4.07 -8.68
CA SER A 276 13.59 -3.89 -7.43
C SER A 276 13.23 -2.58 -6.75
N THR A 277 13.32 -2.57 -5.42
CA THR A 277 13.26 -1.35 -4.62
C THR A 277 14.66 -0.74 -4.47
N PRO A 278 14.78 0.57 -4.18
CA PRO A 278 16.05 1.13 -3.73
C PRO A 278 16.53 0.40 -2.46
N LEU A 279 17.84 0.47 -2.20
CA LEU A 279 18.39 0.04 -0.92
C LEU A 279 17.96 1.04 0.15
N VAL A 280 17.20 0.57 1.13
CA VAL A 280 16.68 1.35 2.24
C VAL A 280 17.23 0.84 3.56
N SER A 281 17.32 1.70 4.57
CA SER A 281 17.73 1.34 5.93
C SER A 281 16.89 2.08 6.95
N GLY A 282 16.59 1.44 8.07
CA GLY A 282 15.78 2.01 9.13
C GLY A 282 14.28 1.81 8.94
N ASN A 283 13.54 2.01 10.03
CA ASN A 283 12.10 1.71 10.11
C ASN A 283 11.16 2.61 9.26
N PRO A 284 11.39 3.94 9.09
CA PRO A 284 10.41 4.78 8.39
C PRO A 284 10.24 4.45 6.90
N GLN A 285 11.15 3.66 6.31
CA GLN A 285 11.09 3.22 4.91
C GLN A 285 10.36 1.87 4.73
N LEU A 286 9.92 1.22 5.82
CA LEU A 286 9.17 -0.04 5.74
C LEU A 286 7.89 0.13 4.92
N GLU A 287 7.20 1.26 5.06
CA GLU A 287 5.96 1.55 4.31
C GLU A 287 6.17 1.47 2.79
N SER A 288 7.29 1.97 2.28
CA SER A 288 7.61 1.92 0.84
C SER A 288 7.87 0.50 0.35
N LEU A 289 8.52 -0.35 1.16
CA LEU A 289 8.70 -1.77 0.85
C LEU A 289 7.36 -2.51 0.86
N LEU A 290 6.49 -2.22 1.83
CA LEU A 290 5.17 -2.82 1.93
C LEU A 290 4.23 -2.37 0.80
N GLU A 291 4.35 -1.11 0.34
CA GLU A 291 3.65 -0.64 -0.85
C GLU A 291 4.10 -1.40 -2.11
N PHE A 292 5.42 -1.61 -2.28
CA PHE A 292 5.96 -2.43 -3.37
C PHE A 292 5.40 -3.86 -3.34
N LEU A 293 5.38 -4.50 -2.16
CA LEU A 293 4.82 -5.84 -1.99
C LEU A 293 3.30 -5.89 -2.22
N ALA A 294 2.57 -4.84 -1.82
CA ALA A 294 1.13 -4.73 -2.05
C ALA A 294 0.79 -4.66 -3.54
N LEU A 295 1.61 -3.97 -4.33
CA LEU A 295 1.46 -3.81 -5.79
C LEU A 295 2.07 -4.95 -6.61
N LEU A 296 2.69 -5.94 -5.95
CA LEU A 296 3.39 -6.99 -6.65
C LEU A 296 2.41 -8.02 -7.23
N ASP A 297 2.29 -8.04 -8.55
CA ASP A 297 1.61 -9.07 -9.33
C ASP A 297 2.59 -10.11 -9.91
N ASP A 298 2.05 -11.15 -10.54
CA ASP A 298 2.81 -12.22 -11.22
C ASP A 298 3.81 -11.64 -12.23
N GLY A 299 4.95 -12.32 -12.37
CA GLY A 299 6.07 -11.88 -13.20
C GLY A 299 6.35 -12.80 -14.39
N ALA A 300 7.47 -12.54 -15.05
CA ALA A 300 7.95 -13.36 -16.16
C ALA A 300 8.40 -14.75 -15.70
N GLU A 301 8.31 -15.75 -16.59
CA GLU A 301 8.78 -17.12 -16.34
C GLU A 301 10.31 -17.22 -16.21
N GLN A 302 11.05 -16.27 -16.80
CA GLN A 302 12.50 -16.29 -16.82
C GLN A 302 13.08 -15.39 -15.72
N ILE A 303 14.16 -15.85 -15.09
CA ILE A 303 14.90 -15.08 -14.10
C ILE A 303 15.80 -14.07 -14.81
N SER A 304 15.52 -12.79 -14.61
CA SER A 304 16.28 -11.66 -15.14
C SER A 304 17.77 -11.77 -14.81
N PRO A 305 18.68 -11.58 -15.80
CA PRO A 305 20.13 -11.62 -15.58
C PRO A 305 20.63 -10.49 -14.66
N ALA A 306 19.84 -9.43 -14.46
CA ALA A 306 20.19 -8.30 -13.61
C ALA A 306 20.03 -8.59 -12.10
N ILE A 307 19.44 -9.74 -11.72
CA ILE A 307 19.13 -10.10 -10.34
C ILE A 307 20.03 -11.27 -9.86
N PRO A 308 20.56 -11.20 -8.61
CA PRO A 308 20.44 -10.09 -7.65
C PRO A 308 21.26 -8.86 -8.07
N SER A 309 20.76 -7.66 -7.77
CA SER A 309 21.52 -6.43 -7.99
C SER A 309 22.39 -6.11 -6.77
N GLY A 310 23.67 -5.82 -7.04
CA GLY A 310 24.62 -5.46 -6.00
C GLY A 310 25.20 -6.65 -5.22
N ALA A 311 25.95 -6.31 -4.16
CA ALA A 311 26.60 -7.25 -3.27
C ALA A 311 25.91 -7.28 -1.90
N GLY A 312 25.92 -8.45 -1.25
CA GLY A 312 25.32 -8.63 0.07
C GLY A 312 24.80 -10.06 0.29
N THR A 313 24.12 -10.24 1.41
CA THR A 313 23.43 -11.51 1.69
C THR A 313 22.15 -11.57 0.87
N VAL A 314 21.95 -12.63 0.10
CA VAL A 314 20.72 -12.83 -0.67
C VAL A 314 19.86 -13.90 0.00
N VAL A 315 18.59 -13.59 0.21
CA VAL A 315 17.55 -14.54 0.64
C VAL A 315 16.55 -14.67 -0.49
N ALA A 316 16.41 -15.87 -1.05
CA ALA A 316 15.42 -16.12 -2.10
C ALA A 316 14.16 -16.76 -1.50
N VAL A 317 12.98 -16.28 -1.86
CA VAL A 317 11.69 -16.79 -1.37
C VAL A 317 10.88 -17.27 -2.57
N SER A 318 10.45 -18.54 -2.55
CA SER A 318 9.67 -19.12 -3.65
C SER A 318 8.55 -20.04 -3.14
N ALA A 319 7.47 -20.08 -3.91
CA ALA A 319 6.36 -21.00 -3.74
C ALA A 319 6.30 -22.07 -4.86
N ASP A 320 7.37 -22.19 -5.66
CA ASP A 320 7.50 -23.21 -6.69
C ASP A 320 7.61 -24.62 -6.05
N PRO A 321 6.65 -25.53 -6.31
CA PRO A 321 6.64 -26.86 -5.71
C PRO A 321 7.83 -27.73 -6.16
N ILE A 322 8.42 -27.44 -7.33
CA ILE A 322 9.63 -28.11 -7.81
C ILE A 322 10.81 -27.75 -6.90
N LEU A 323 10.91 -26.49 -6.49
CA LEU A 323 11.92 -26.08 -5.51
C LEU A 323 11.65 -26.72 -4.14
N ALA A 324 10.40 -26.92 -3.73
CA ALA A 324 10.15 -27.62 -2.46
C ALA A 324 10.62 -29.09 -2.49
N SER A 325 10.41 -29.79 -3.61
CA SER A 325 10.62 -31.24 -3.72
C SER A 325 12.00 -31.66 -4.25
N ASP A 326 12.59 -30.94 -5.21
CA ASP A 326 13.84 -31.30 -5.88
C ASP A 326 15.05 -30.50 -5.35
N VAL A 327 15.97 -31.21 -4.70
CA VAL A 327 17.23 -30.65 -4.16
C VAL A 327 18.10 -30.06 -5.27
N ALA A 328 18.13 -30.66 -6.46
CA ALA A 328 18.96 -30.20 -7.57
C ALA A 328 18.40 -28.91 -8.19
N ALA A 329 17.07 -28.82 -8.33
CA ALA A 329 16.40 -27.57 -8.71
C ALA A 329 16.69 -26.45 -7.73
N ARG A 330 16.54 -26.69 -6.41
CA ARG A 330 16.91 -25.70 -5.38
C ARG A 330 18.36 -25.26 -5.47
N ARG A 331 19.29 -26.20 -5.63
CA ARG A 331 20.72 -25.88 -5.70
C ARG A 331 21.02 -25.00 -6.92
N ARG A 332 20.44 -25.31 -8.08
CA ARG A 332 20.57 -24.47 -9.29
C ARG A 332 20.01 -23.07 -9.06
N PHE A 333 18.85 -22.97 -8.43
CA PHE A 333 18.21 -21.69 -8.09
C PHE A 333 19.06 -20.86 -7.11
N ALA A 334 19.54 -21.47 -6.02
CA ALA A 334 20.42 -20.84 -5.04
C ALA A 334 21.71 -20.32 -5.68
N VAL A 335 22.37 -21.14 -6.53
CA VAL A 335 23.59 -20.74 -7.25
C VAL A 335 23.29 -19.60 -8.23
N ARG A 336 22.18 -19.67 -8.98
CA ARG A 336 21.78 -18.64 -9.95
C ARG A 336 21.54 -17.28 -9.29
N LEU A 337 20.97 -17.27 -8.09
CA LEU A 337 20.68 -16.06 -7.33
C LEU A 337 21.77 -15.69 -6.31
N ARG A 338 22.84 -16.48 -6.20
CA ARG A 338 23.85 -16.35 -5.13
C ARG A 338 23.20 -16.32 -3.73
N ALA A 339 22.09 -17.04 -3.56
CA ALA A 339 21.28 -17.02 -2.35
C ALA A 339 21.99 -17.77 -1.22
N ALA A 340 22.18 -17.10 -0.09
CA ALA A 340 22.67 -17.70 1.14
C ALA A 340 21.59 -18.56 1.80
N ILE A 341 20.33 -18.13 1.68
CA ILE A 341 19.16 -18.89 2.13
C ILE A 341 18.10 -18.95 1.03
N VAL A 342 17.53 -20.13 0.82
CA VAL A 342 16.32 -20.34 0.01
C VAL A 342 15.18 -20.73 0.93
N ILE A 343 14.10 -19.96 0.89
CA ILE A 343 12.85 -20.22 1.62
C ILE A 343 11.82 -20.75 0.61
N THR A 344 11.36 -21.98 0.81
CA THR A 344 10.30 -22.57 -0.01
C THR A 344 9.00 -22.68 0.77
N ILE A 345 7.89 -22.40 0.12
CA ILE A 345 6.54 -22.45 0.69
C ILE A 345 5.78 -23.60 0.05
N ASP A 346 5.10 -24.40 0.86
CA ASP A 346 4.05 -25.29 0.34
C ASP A 346 2.79 -24.46 0.05
N ALA A 347 2.55 -24.17 -1.22
CA ALA A 347 1.38 -23.41 -1.65
C ALA A 347 0.06 -24.21 -1.49
N ASP A 348 0.12 -25.54 -1.60
CA ASP A 348 -1.06 -26.38 -1.74
C ASP A 348 -1.57 -26.89 -0.38
N SER A 349 -0.69 -27.08 0.60
CA SER A 349 -1.03 -27.64 1.92
C SER A 349 -0.82 -26.68 3.11
N TRP A 350 -0.79 -25.37 2.86
CA TRP A 350 -0.52 -24.36 3.89
C TRP A 350 -1.48 -24.40 5.06
N GLY A 351 -0.95 -24.68 6.26
CA GLY A 351 -1.70 -24.81 7.50
C GLY A 351 -2.42 -26.15 7.68
N THR A 352 -2.41 -27.03 6.67
CA THR A 352 -3.01 -28.37 6.71
C THR A 352 -1.98 -29.50 6.55
N ALA A 353 -0.73 -29.15 6.26
CA ALA A 353 0.36 -30.10 6.10
C ALA A 353 0.60 -30.94 7.37
N THR A 354 0.66 -32.26 7.20
CA THR A 354 1.06 -33.20 8.27
C THR A 354 2.57 -33.15 8.53
N THR A 355 3.36 -32.73 7.54
CA THR A 355 4.81 -32.57 7.64
C THR A 355 5.15 -31.18 8.18
N GLY A 356 5.90 -31.14 9.28
CA GLY A 356 6.36 -29.89 9.90
C GLY A 356 7.43 -29.16 9.07
N PRO A 357 7.78 -27.92 9.45
CA PRO A 357 8.82 -27.13 8.78
C PRO A 357 10.19 -27.82 8.83
N ILE A 358 10.98 -27.67 7.76
CA ILE A 358 12.33 -28.26 7.62
C ILE A 358 13.35 -27.13 7.49
N SER A 359 14.46 -27.21 8.22
CA SER A 359 15.58 -26.26 8.11
C SER A 359 16.91 -27.00 8.03
N THR A 360 17.54 -27.01 6.84
CA THR A 360 18.81 -27.72 6.60
C THR A 360 19.69 -26.91 5.65
N GLY A 361 20.94 -26.62 6.04
CA GLY A 361 22.00 -26.18 5.12
C GLY A 361 21.65 -25.01 4.19
N GLY A 362 21.07 -23.92 4.71
CA GLY A 362 20.67 -22.77 3.89
C GLY A 362 19.30 -22.92 3.20
N TRP A 363 18.54 -23.95 3.52
CA TRP A 363 17.16 -24.12 3.06
C TRP A 363 16.20 -24.10 4.25
N ILE A 364 15.10 -23.35 4.10
CA ILE A 364 13.97 -23.32 5.03
C ILE A 364 12.71 -23.68 4.23
N HIS A 365 12.00 -24.71 4.64
CA HIS A 365 10.70 -25.05 4.08
C HIS A 365 9.59 -24.75 5.08
N LEU A 366 8.65 -23.91 4.68
CA LEU A 366 7.50 -23.52 5.49
C LEU A 366 6.24 -24.18 4.95
N THR A 367 5.45 -24.72 5.87
CA THR A 367 4.17 -25.38 5.62
C THR A 367 3.00 -24.65 6.27
N GLY A 368 3.25 -23.59 7.03
CA GLY A 368 2.23 -22.79 7.68
C GLY A 368 2.75 -21.47 8.26
N PRO A 369 1.84 -20.61 8.74
CA PRO A 369 2.19 -19.32 9.31
C PRO A 369 2.88 -19.49 10.68
N GLY A 370 3.67 -18.50 11.07
CA GLY A 370 4.36 -18.40 12.36
C GLY A 370 5.61 -19.27 12.50
N GLN A 371 5.94 -20.06 11.48
CA GLN A 371 7.07 -20.99 11.51
C GLN A 371 8.42 -20.28 11.30
N LEU A 372 8.44 -19.18 10.55
CA LEU A 372 9.68 -18.54 10.11
C LEU A 372 10.58 -18.11 11.28
N ALA A 373 10.00 -17.57 12.35
CA ALA A 373 10.73 -17.10 13.53
C ALA A 373 11.57 -18.20 14.19
N GLY A 374 11.07 -19.44 14.26
CA GLY A 374 11.77 -20.57 14.90
C GLY A 374 12.90 -21.16 14.06
N HIS A 375 12.85 -20.98 12.74
CA HIS A 375 13.79 -21.57 11.78
C HIS A 375 14.82 -20.59 11.24
N TRP A 376 14.67 -19.29 11.53
CA TRP A 376 15.61 -18.29 11.07
C TRP A 376 17.00 -18.46 11.68
N ARG A 377 18.05 -18.55 10.85
CA ARG A 377 19.45 -18.75 11.28
C ARG A 377 20.47 -17.98 10.44
N LEU A 378 20.20 -16.75 10.03
CA LEU A 378 21.26 -15.87 9.52
C LEU A 378 22.17 -15.44 10.69
N GLY A 379 23.29 -16.13 10.88
CA GLY A 379 24.31 -15.78 11.89
C GLY A 379 24.91 -16.94 12.69
N ARG A 380 24.29 -18.13 12.73
CA ARG A 380 24.88 -19.30 13.41
C ARG A 380 25.82 -20.14 12.52
N SER A 381 25.80 -19.92 11.20
CA SER A 381 26.46 -20.79 10.22
C SER A 381 27.84 -20.29 9.78
N ALA A 382 28.25 -19.08 10.17
CA ALA A 382 29.52 -18.50 9.71
C ALA A 382 30.77 -19.15 10.36
N SER A 383 30.61 -20.04 11.35
CA SER A 383 31.73 -20.70 12.04
C SER A 383 32.02 -22.13 11.58
N THR A 384 31.34 -22.66 10.55
CA THR A 384 31.51 -24.07 10.15
C THR A 384 31.86 -24.28 8.67
N LEU A 385 32.42 -23.27 8.00
CA LEU A 385 33.26 -23.50 6.82
C LEU A 385 34.73 -23.44 7.27
N GLY A 386 35.12 -24.45 8.05
CA GLY A 386 36.53 -24.76 8.28
C GLY A 386 37.15 -25.22 6.97
N THR A 387 38.10 -24.43 6.48
CA THR A 387 39.23 -24.91 5.67
C THR A 387 40.28 -25.50 6.64
N PRO A 388 41.21 -26.36 6.19
CA PRO A 388 41.65 -26.59 4.80
C PRO A 388 41.02 -27.80 4.11
#